data_AF-A0A7S8IND2-F1
#
_entry.id   AF-A0A7S8IND2-F1
#
_cell.length_a   1.000
_cell.length_b   1.000
_cell.length_c   1.000
_cell.angle_alpha   90.00
_cell.angle_beta   90.00
_cell.angle_gamma   90.00
#
_symmetry.space_group_name_H-M   'P 1'
#
loop_
_entity.id
_entity.type
_entity.pdbx_description
1 polymer ?
#
loop_
_entity_poly.entity_id
_entity_poly.type
_entity_poly.pdbx_seq_one_letter_code
_entity_poly.pdbx_strand_id
1 'polypeptide(L)'
;MTVVAGALPPIMLSMAFTLEDIDRAHKGVSQATVGDYLKALHGLGVAFYRTHISDGHSDYVDSEGNSLSSAPIHELYEVADHASVEAARLALDAHARGKTDYYAFSRQLADAGVAA
;
A
#
# COMPACT_ATOMS: atom_id res chain seq x y z
N MET A 1 30.44 28.35 34.18
CA MET A 1 29.52 28.67 33.06
C MET A 1 29.28 27.36 32.32
N THR A 2 28.19 26.66 32.65
CA THR A 2 27.86 25.37 32.05
C THR A 2 26.79 25.62 31.00
N VAL A 3 27.15 25.48 29.72
CA VAL A 3 26.18 25.56 28.63
C VAL A 3 25.50 24.20 28.55
N VAL A 4 24.25 24.15 29.01
CA VAL A 4 23.37 23.01 28.79
C VAL A 4 23.00 23.04 27.31
N ALA A 5 23.54 22.10 26.53
CA ALA A 5 23.09 21.84 25.18
C ALA A 5 21.63 21.35 25.27
N GLY A 6 20.68 22.23 24.94
CA GLY A 6 19.29 21.85 24.76
C GLY A 6 19.22 20.85 23.61
N ALA A 7 18.72 19.65 23.88
CA ALA A 7 18.33 18.72 22.84
C ALA A 7 17.32 19.43 21.93
N LEU A 8 17.65 19.57 20.65
CA LEU A 8 16.69 19.96 19.63
C LEU A 8 15.52 18.97 19.71
N PRO A 9 14.26 19.45 19.76
CA PRO A 9 13.13 18.53 19.71
C PRO A 9 13.21 17.72 18.41
N PRO A 10 12.77 16.44 18.42
CA PRO A 10 12.69 15.68 17.18
C PRO A 10 11.83 16.46 16.21
N ILE A 11 12.36 16.73 15.02
CA ILE A 11 11.59 17.32 13.93
C ILE A 11 10.46 16.32 13.64
N MET A 12 9.26 16.61 14.15
CA MET A 12 8.07 15.90 13.73
C MET A 12 7.83 16.32 12.29
N LEU A 13 8.33 15.52 11.36
CA LEU A 13 7.98 15.62 9.95
C LEU A 13 6.49 15.29 9.87
N SER A 14 5.64 16.33 9.87
CA SER A 14 4.19 16.15 9.90
C SER A 14 3.74 15.72 8.53
N MET A 15 3.69 14.41 8.29
CA MET A 15 2.96 13.88 7.15
C MET A 15 1.51 14.38 7.21
N ALA A 16 0.95 14.79 6.08
CA ALA A 16 -0.39 15.35 5.99
C ALA A 16 -1.53 14.34 6.27
N PHE A 17 -1.19 13.06 6.43
CA PHE A 17 -2.14 11.96 6.61
C PHE A 17 -1.63 10.91 7.61
N THR A 18 -2.58 10.15 8.17
CA THR A 18 -2.33 9.04 9.10
C THR A 18 -2.87 7.72 8.55
N LEU A 19 -2.45 6.57 9.11
CA LEU A 19 -3.02 5.27 8.75
C LEU A 19 -4.53 5.20 9.04
N GLU A 20 -5.02 5.95 10.03
CA GLU A 20 -6.45 6.04 10.32
C GLU A 20 -7.23 6.72 9.19
N ASP A 21 -6.67 7.78 8.59
CA ASP A 21 -7.28 8.46 7.44
C ASP A 21 -7.33 7.54 6.21
N ILE A 22 -6.27 6.77 6.01
CA ILE A 22 -6.18 5.77 4.93
C ILE A 22 -7.21 4.64 5.14
N ASP A 23 -7.32 4.09 6.36
CA ASP A 23 -8.32 3.06 6.69
C ASP A 23 -9.75 3.57 6.50
N ARG A 24 -10.01 4.83 6.88
CA ARG A 24 -11.31 5.49 6.64
C ARG A 24 -11.62 5.60 5.14
N ALA A 25 -10.64 5.96 4.32
CA ALA A 25 -10.78 5.96 2.86
C ALA A 25 -11.02 4.54 2.31
N HIS A 26 -10.31 3.54 2.84
CA HIS A 26 -10.42 2.14 2.41
C HIS A 26 -11.80 1.53 2.72
N LYS A 27 -12.35 1.78 3.91
CA LYS A 27 -13.71 1.35 4.29
C LYS A 27 -14.78 1.91 3.35
N GLY A 28 -14.56 3.11 2.82
CA GLY A 28 -15.42 3.74 1.82
C GLY A 28 -15.46 3.01 0.46
N VAL A 29 -14.44 2.20 0.14
CA VAL A 29 -14.34 1.47 -1.14
C VAL A 29 -15.39 0.39 -1.29
N SER A 30 -15.90 -0.17 -0.19
CA SER A 30 -17.02 -1.12 -0.23
C SER A 30 -18.27 -0.57 -0.94
N GLN A 31 -18.37 0.76 -1.11
CA GLN A 31 -19.44 1.47 -1.82
C GLN A 31 -18.92 2.30 -3.00
N ALA A 32 -17.63 2.27 -3.31
CA ALA A 32 -16.99 3.18 -4.28
C ALA A 32 -16.03 2.42 -5.22
N THR A 33 -15.63 3.03 -6.33
CA THR A 33 -14.68 2.41 -7.25
C THR A 33 -13.24 2.52 -6.74
N VAL A 34 -12.32 1.69 -7.24
CA VAL A 34 -10.88 1.88 -7.01
C VAL A 34 -10.44 3.29 -7.43
N GLY A 35 -11.02 3.87 -8.50
CA GLY A 35 -10.74 5.24 -8.91
C GLY A 35 -11.13 6.29 -7.86
N ASP A 36 -12.22 6.07 -7.12
CA ASP A 36 -12.66 6.98 -6.05
C ASP A 36 -11.75 6.86 -4.82
N TYR A 37 -11.28 5.64 -4.52
CA TYR A 37 -10.24 5.42 -3.51
C TYR A 37 -8.97 6.21 -3.83
N LEU A 38 -8.46 6.10 -5.07
CA LEU A 38 -7.25 6.81 -5.49
C LEU A 38 -7.40 8.33 -5.38
N LYS A 39 -8.57 8.88 -5.72
CA LYS A 39 -8.86 10.30 -5.54
C LYS A 39 -8.89 10.70 -4.07
N ALA A 40 -9.45 9.87 -3.20
CA ALA A 40 -9.48 10.12 -1.76
C ALA A 40 -8.06 10.13 -1.18
N LEU A 41 -7.21 9.16 -1.55
CA LEU A 41 -5.80 9.14 -1.15
C LEU A 41 -5.05 10.39 -1.62
N HIS A 42 -5.22 10.79 -2.88
CA HIS A 42 -4.61 12.01 -3.39
C HIS A 42 -5.09 13.27 -2.65
N GLY A 43 -6.37 13.33 -2.28
CA GLY A 43 -6.95 14.41 -1.47
C GLY A 43 -6.38 14.51 -0.05
N LEU A 44 -5.88 13.40 0.51
CA LEU A 44 -5.18 13.35 1.80
C LEU A 44 -3.70 13.78 1.69
N GLY A 45 -3.16 13.95 0.48
CA GLY A 45 -1.76 14.28 0.25
C GLY A 45 -0.86 13.06 -0.04
N VAL A 46 -1.44 11.89 -0.28
CA VAL A 46 -0.69 10.72 -0.79
C VAL A 46 -0.35 10.96 -2.26
N ALA A 47 0.94 11.02 -2.58
CA ALA A 47 1.42 11.16 -3.95
C ALA A 47 1.32 9.82 -4.71
N PHE A 48 1.76 8.74 -4.08
CA PHE A 48 1.58 7.37 -4.57
C PHE A 48 1.61 6.39 -3.39
N TYR A 49 1.19 5.16 -3.63
CA TYR A 49 1.40 4.07 -2.69
C TYR A 49 1.88 2.82 -3.42
N ARG A 50 2.53 1.94 -2.68
CA ARG A 50 2.97 0.62 -3.13
C ARG A 50 2.40 -0.43 -2.21
N THR A 51 1.86 -1.51 -2.76
CA THR A 51 1.35 -2.63 -1.98
C THR A 51 2.23 -3.84 -2.20
N HIS A 52 2.78 -4.40 -1.13
CA HIS A 52 3.66 -5.55 -1.21
C HIS A 52 2.83 -6.81 -1.28
N ILE A 53 2.92 -7.52 -2.41
CA ILE A 53 2.13 -8.73 -2.67
C ILE A 53 2.49 -9.86 -1.69
N SER A 54 3.70 -9.83 -1.11
CA SER A 54 4.18 -10.84 -0.19
C SER A 54 3.36 -10.94 1.09
N ASP A 55 2.88 -9.84 1.66
CA ASP A 55 2.18 -9.85 2.95
C ASP A 55 0.99 -8.85 3.03
N GLY A 56 0.78 -8.12 1.92
CA GLY A 56 -0.31 -7.19 1.70
C GLY A 56 -0.14 -5.84 2.40
N HIS A 57 0.99 -5.54 3.05
CA HIS A 57 1.21 -4.20 3.59
C HIS A 57 1.36 -3.17 2.48
N SER A 58 1.07 -1.91 2.78
CA SER A 58 1.20 -0.81 1.83
C SER A 58 2.03 0.33 2.39
N ASP A 59 2.92 0.87 1.56
CA ASP A 59 3.67 2.09 1.80
C ASP A 59 2.98 3.26 1.12
N TYR A 60 2.57 4.27 1.89
CA TYR A 60 1.95 5.49 1.40
C TYR A 60 2.97 6.62 1.44
N VAL A 61 3.23 7.25 0.30
CA VAL A 61 4.31 8.23 0.14
C VAL A 61 3.73 9.60 -0.20
N ASP A 62 4.19 10.64 0.48
CA ASP A 62 3.82 12.04 0.19
C ASP A 62 4.69 12.67 -0.91
N SER A 63 4.42 13.93 -1.26
CA SER A 63 5.19 14.64 -2.30
C SER A 63 6.62 15.01 -1.88
N GLU A 64 6.93 14.92 -0.60
CA GLU A 64 8.26 15.18 -0.04
C GLU A 64 9.10 13.90 0.07
N GLY A 65 8.49 12.73 -0.20
CA GLY A 65 9.12 11.42 -0.13
C GLY A 65 9.04 10.76 1.25
N ASN A 66 8.26 11.32 2.18
CA ASN A 66 8.02 10.70 3.48
C ASN A 66 7.00 9.57 3.32
N SER A 67 7.20 8.48 4.07
CA SER A 67 6.38 7.28 3.93
C SER A 67 5.78 6.80 5.25
N LEU A 68 4.57 6.28 5.16
CA LEU A 68 3.87 5.59 6.24
C LEU A 68 3.47 4.19 5.76
N SER A 69 3.80 3.16 6.54
CA SER A 69 3.53 1.76 6.16
C SER A 69 2.41 1.17 7.01
N SER A 70 1.46 0.47 6.37
CA SER A 70 0.46 -0.31 7.08
C SER A 70 1.05 -1.57 7.70
N ALA A 71 0.30 -2.22 8.58
CA ALA A 71 0.62 -3.58 8.98
C ALA A 71 0.36 -4.56 7.81
N PRO A 72 1.04 -5.73 7.80
CA PRO A 72 0.65 -6.86 6.97
C PRO A 72 -0.79 -7.29 7.21
N ILE A 73 -1.45 -7.80 6.16
CA ILE A 73 -2.87 -8.22 6.22
C ILE A 73 -3.08 -9.71 5.95
N HIS A 74 -2.04 -10.42 5.52
CA HIS A 74 -2.02 -11.88 5.43
C HIS A 74 -0.63 -12.43 5.78
N GLU A 75 -0.54 -13.76 5.87
CA GLU A 75 0.73 -14.48 5.99
C GLU A 75 1.66 -14.20 4.80
N LEU A 76 2.96 -14.45 4.98
CA LEU A 76 3.93 -14.27 3.91
C LEU A 76 3.66 -15.27 2.77
N TYR A 77 3.45 -14.74 1.57
CA TYR A 77 3.44 -15.47 0.32
C TYR A 77 4.86 -15.50 -0.25
N GLU A 78 5.31 -16.70 -0.61
CA GLU A 78 6.54 -16.88 -1.37
C GLU A 78 6.32 -16.36 -2.80
N VAL A 79 7.09 -15.35 -3.19
CA VAL A 79 7.03 -14.79 -4.55
C VAL A 79 7.92 -15.64 -5.45
N ALA A 80 7.41 -16.05 -6.60
CA ALA A 80 8.17 -16.89 -7.52
C ALA A 80 9.43 -16.17 -8.03
N ASP A 81 10.55 -16.89 -8.09
CA ASP A 81 11.85 -16.35 -8.54
C ASP A 81 11.85 -15.80 -9.97
N HIS A 82 10.91 -16.27 -10.80
CA HIS A 82 10.80 -15.91 -12.21
C HIS A 82 9.45 -15.28 -12.52
N ALA A 83 9.48 -14.02 -12.94
CA ALA A 83 8.28 -13.29 -13.34
C ALA A 83 7.68 -13.83 -14.64
N SER A 84 6.36 -14.02 -14.66
CA SER A 84 5.59 -14.43 -15.83
C SER A 84 4.51 -13.40 -16.15
N VAL A 85 4.72 -12.62 -17.21
CA VAL A 85 3.76 -11.62 -17.69
C VAL A 85 2.42 -12.26 -18.09
N GLU A 86 2.45 -13.47 -18.65
CA GLU A 86 1.24 -14.20 -19.00
C GLU A 86 0.44 -14.61 -17.76
N ALA A 87 1.09 -15.16 -16.74
CA ALA A 87 0.44 -15.52 -15.48
C ALA A 87 -0.14 -14.29 -14.76
N ALA A 88 0.61 -13.19 -14.71
CA ALA A 88 0.13 -11.93 -14.14
C ALA A 88 -1.10 -11.39 -14.90
N ARG A 89 -1.10 -11.46 -16.23
CA ARG A 89 -2.25 -11.06 -17.06
C ARG A 89 -3.48 -11.93 -16.81
N LEU A 90 -3.30 -13.24 -16.64
CA LEU A 90 -4.40 -14.16 -16.30
C LEU A 90 -4.98 -13.86 -14.92
N ALA A 91 -4.12 -13.56 -13.93
CA ALA A 91 -4.55 -13.16 -12.59
C ALA A 91 -5.37 -11.86 -12.62
N LEU A 92 -4.88 -10.83 -13.31
CA LEU A 92 -5.57 -9.55 -13.50
C LEU A 92 -6.94 -9.73 -14.16
N ASP A 93 -7.00 -10.53 -15.21
CA ASP A 93 -8.23 -10.80 -15.94
C ASP A 93 -9.25 -11.60 -15.11
N ALA A 94 -8.80 -12.58 -14.32
CA ALA A 94 -9.66 -13.31 -13.40
C ALA A 94 -10.25 -12.38 -12.33
N HIS A 95 -9.44 -11.50 -11.75
CA HIS A 95 -9.87 -10.55 -10.73
C HIS A 95 -10.84 -9.50 -11.29
N ALA A 96 -10.55 -8.93 -12.47
CA ALA A 96 -11.43 -7.97 -13.14
C ALA A 96 -12.82 -8.55 -13.47
N ARG A 97 -12.95 -9.87 -13.59
CA ARG A 97 -14.22 -10.58 -13.80
C ARG A 97 -14.87 -11.09 -12.50
N GLY A 98 -14.33 -10.72 -11.34
CA GLY A 98 -14.85 -11.11 -10.02
C GLY A 98 -14.65 -12.59 -9.68
N LYS A 99 -13.70 -13.28 -10.32
CA LYS A 99 -13.42 -14.71 -10.05
C LYS A 99 -12.54 -14.94 -8.84
N THR A 100 -11.86 -13.91 -8.38
CA THR A 100 -10.93 -13.95 -7.24
C THR A 100 -11.21 -12.78 -6.32
N ASP A 101 -11.15 -13.03 -5.01
CA ASP A 101 -11.05 -11.96 -4.02
C ASP A 101 -9.61 -11.43 -3.96
N TYR A 102 -9.37 -10.45 -3.08
CA TYR A 102 -8.06 -9.83 -2.93
C TYR A 102 -6.97 -10.83 -2.52
N TYR A 103 -7.25 -11.78 -1.62
CA TYR A 103 -6.25 -12.73 -1.13
C TYR A 103 -5.87 -13.74 -2.20
N ALA A 104 -6.86 -14.29 -2.92
CA ALA A 104 -6.63 -15.20 -4.04
C ALA A 104 -5.91 -14.48 -5.20
N PHE A 105 -6.28 -13.24 -5.50
CA PHE A 105 -5.60 -12.43 -6.50
C PHE A 105 -4.15 -12.15 -6.12
N SER A 106 -3.88 -11.75 -4.88
CA SER A 106 -2.52 -11.48 -4.38
C SER A 106 -1.65 -12.74 -4.43
N ARG A 107 -2.19 -13.91 -4.06
CA ARG A 107 -1.45 -15.17 -4.19
C ARG A 107 -1.11 -15.50 -5.65
N GLN A 108 -2.06 -15.31 -6.58
CA GLN A 108 -1.79 -15.52 -8.01
C GLN A 108 -0.75 -14.56 -8.58
N LEU A 109 -0.68 -13.33 -8.06
CA LEU A 109 0.39 -12.38 -8.39
C LEU A 109 1.75 -12.83 -7.84
N ALA A 110 1.79 -13.34 -6.60
CA ALA A 110 3.01 -13.91 -6.02
C ALA A 110 3.52 -15.11 -6.84
N ASP A 111 2.61 -16.03 -7.20
CA ASP A 111 2.91 -17.19 -8.07
C ASP A 111 3.41 -16.76 -9.46
N ALA A 112 2.98 -15.59 -9.94
CA ALA A 112 3.44 -14.99 -11.20
C ALA A 112 4.77 -14.23 -11.06
N GLY A 113 5.37 -14.19 -9.87
CA GLY A 113 6.63 -13.49 -9.59
C GLY A 113 6.49 -11.97 -9.47
N VAL A 114 5.29 -11.46 -9.14
CA VAL A 114 5.04 -10.04 -8.86
C VAL A 114 5.24 -9.77 -7.37
N ALA A 115 6.15 -8.85 -7.04
CA ALA A 115 6.53 -8.56 -5.65
C ALA A 115 5.97 -7.23 -5.11
N ALA A 116 5.61 -6.27 -5.97
CA ALA A 116 5.32 -4.88 -5.62
C ALA A 116 4.22 -4.25 -6.48
#